data_AF-A0A960Q9J3-F1
#
_entry.id   AF-A0A960Q9J3-F1
#
_cell.length_a   1.000
_cell.length_b   1.000
_cell.length_c   1.000
_cell.angle_alpha   90.00
_cell.angle_beta   90.00
_cell.angle_gamma   90.00
#
_symmetry.space_group_name_H-M   'P 1'
#
loop_
_entity.id
_entity.type
_entity.pdbx_description
1 polymer ?
#
loop_
_entity_poly.entity_id
_entity_poly.type
_entity_poly.pdbx_seq_one_letter_code
_entity_poly.pdbx_strand_id
1 'polypeptide(L)'
;MDINRMTQKSQEALQAAQTKAVRYGHQQVDVEHLLLALLEQPEGLVPRLFQRMDVPVANLEQAIEAELERLPRVSGGAAEAGKVYVTQKLQKLLVRAEDEAKRLKDEYVSVEHLILALLDQGTDTPAGRVLAQFGVDRDRFLAVLTQVRGSQRVTSAMPEAAYEALEKYGVDLVAQARSGKLDPVIGRDDEI
;
A
#
# COMPACT_ATOMS: atom_id res chain seq x y z
N MET A 1 5.88 -4.95 -16.29
CA MET A 1 4.99 -5.33 -15.20
C MET A 1 3.68 -5.82 -15.79
N ASP A 2 3.20 -6.98 -15.35
CA ASP A 2 1.89 -7.52 -15.72
C ASP A 2 0.84 -7.06 -14.70
N ILE A 3 -0.15 -6.28 -15.14
CA ILE A 3 -1.24 -5.78 -14.28
C ILE A 3 -2.06 -6.93 -13.69
N ASN A 4 -2.14 -8.07 -14.39
CA ASN A 4 -2.88 -9.25 -13.91
C ASN A 4 -2.24 -9.89 -12.67
N ARG A 5 -1.00 -9.55 -12.35
CA ARG A 5 -0.30 -9.98 -11.14
C ARG A 5 -0.44 -8.99 -9.98
N MET A 6 -1.31 -7.99 -10.07
CA MET A 6 -1.64 -7.09 -8.96
C MET A 6 -2.85 -7.58 -8.18
N THR A 7 -2.90 -7.30 -6.89
CA THR A 7 -4.14 -7.51 -6.11
C THR A 7 -5.25 -6.57 -6.58
N GLN A 8 -6.49 -6.94 -6.32
CA GLN A 8 -7.66 -6.13 -6.67
C GLN A 8 -7.55 -4.72 -6.07
N LYS A 9 -7.18 -4.59 -4.80
CA LYS A 9 -6.98 -3.28 -4.15
C LYS A 9 -5.88 -2.45 -4.82
N SER A 10 -4.82 -3.08 -5.31
CA SER A 10 -3.76 -2.39 -6.06
C SER A 10 -4.24 -1.91 -7.43
N GLN A 11 -5.06 -2.70 -8.13
CA GLN A 11 -5.67 -2.31 -9.40
C GLN A 11 -6.67 -1.16 -9.21
N GLU A 12 -7.52 -1.24 -8.18
CA GLU A 12 -8.46 -0.19 -7.79
C GLU A 12 -7.72 1.12 -7.49
N ALA A 13 -6.60 1.06 -6.75
CA ALA A 13 -5.77 2.23 -6.45
C ALA A 13 -5.20 2.88 -7.72
N LEU A 14 -4.76 2.10 -8.71
CA LEU A 14 -4.27 2.64 -9.99
C LEU A 14 -5.38 3.30 -10.83
N GLN A 15 -6.60 2.74 -10.81
CA GLN A 15 -7.75 3.35 -11.48
C GLN A 15 -8.19 4.64 -10.77
N ALA A 16 -8.19 4.63 -9.43
CA ALA A 16 -8.45 5.82 -8.64
C ALA A 16 -7.39 6.91 -8.85
N ALA A 17 -6.12 6.55 -8.98
CA ALA A 17 -5.03 7.48 -9.29
C ALA A 17 -5.23 8.18 -10.65
N GLN A 18 -5.66 7.43 -11.68
CA GLN A 18 -6.05 8.00 -12.98
C GLN A 18 -7.23 8.98 -12.85
N THR A 19 -8.24 8.59 -12.09
CA THR A 19 -9.42 9.44 -11.84
C THR A 19 -9.03 10.72 -11.11
N LYS A 20 -8.11 10.64 -10.15
CA LYS A 20 -7.54 11.80 -9.45
C LYS A 20 -6.80 12.71 -10.40
N ALA A 21 -5.90 12.19 -11.23
CA ALA A 21 -5.18 13.01 -12.22
C ALA A 21 -6.15 13.81 -13.12
N VAL A 22 -7.23 13.18 -13.60
CA VAL A 22 -8.28 13.87 -14.36
C VAL A 22 -8.96 14.96 -13.52
N ARG A 23 -9.34 14.68 -12.27
CA ARG A 23 -9.99 15.66 -11.38
C ARG A 23 -9.12 16.87 -11.06
N TYR A 24 -7.82 16.67 -10.86
CA TYR A 24 -6.86 17.76 -10.65
C TYR A 24 -6.50 18.49 -11.95
N GLY A 25 -6.93 18.00 -13.12
CA GLY A 25 -6.59 18.58 -14.42
C GLY A 25 -5.16 18.28 -14.86
N HIS A 26 -4.59 17.16 -14.40
CA HIS A 26 -3.27 16.68 -14.77
C HIS A 26 -3.35 15.72 -15.96
N GLN A 27 -2.49 15.93 -16.96
CA GLN A 27 -2.38 15.04 -18.14
C GLN A 27 -1.63 13.74 -17.87
N GLN A 28 -0.98 13.63 -16.70
CA GLN A 28 -0.15 12.50 -16.35
C GLN A 28 -0.50 11.99 -14.95
N VAL A 29 -0.51 10.67 -14.78
CA VAL A 29 -0.60 10.04 -13.46
C VAL A 29 0.81 9.86 -12.92
N ASP A 30 1.11 10.60 -11.86
CA ASP A 30 2.36 10.50 -11.11
C ASP A 30 2.17 9.81 -9.74
N VAL A 31 3.28 9.56 -9.05
CA VAL A 31 3.35 8.84 -7.77
C VAL A 31 2.41 9.40 -6.70
N GLU A 32 2.29 10.73 -6.61
CA GLU A 32 1.46 11.42 -5.63
C GLU A 32 -0.03 11.09 -5.80
N HIS A 33 -0.49 10.85 -7.04
CA HIS A 33 -1.87 10.42 -7.30
C HIS A 33 -2.13 9.01 -6.80
N LEU A 34 -1.15 8.13 -6.98
CA LEU A 34 -1.24 6.76 -6.47
C LEU A 34 -1.21 6.75 -4.94
N LEU A 35 -0.32 7.52 -4.32
CA LEU A 35 -0.27 7.62 -2.86
C LEU A 35 -1.59 8.14 -2.29
N LEU A 36 -2.14 9.22 -2.86
CA LEU A 36 -3.44 9.74 -2.43
C LEU A 36 -4.57 8.72 -2.64
N ALA A 37 -4.56 7.97 -3.74
CA ALA A 37 -5.53 6.90 -3.99
C ALA A 37 -5.43 5.75 -2.97
N LEU A 38 -4.22 5.42 -2.51
CA LEU A 38 -4.00 4.39 -1.49
C LEU A 38 -4.44 4.87 -0.09
N LEU A 39 -4.24 6.15 0.22
CA LEU A 39 -4.67 6.76 1.48
C LEU A 39 -6.19 6.85 1.60
N GLU A 40 -6.87 7.20 0.50
CA GLU A 40 -8.34 7.31 0.50
C GLU A 40 -9.07 5.98 0.25
N GLN A 41 -8.34 4.88 0.10
CA GLN A 41 -8.95 3.60 -0.25
C GLN A 41 -9.89 3.14 0.88
N PRO A 42 -11.20 2.94 0.61
CA PRO A 42 -12.15 2.50 1.61
C PRO A 42 -11.75 1.14 2.16
N GLU A 43 -11.68 1.05 3.49
CA GLU A 43 -11.24 -0.15 4.21
C GLU A 43 -9.86 -0.65 3.74
N GLY A 44 -9.02 0.27 3.24
CA GLY A 44 -7.70 -0.03 2.72
C GLY A 44 -6.72 -0.47 3.81
N LEU A 45 -5.73 -1.28 3.43
CA LEU A 45 -4.65 -1.70 4.31
C LEU A 45 -3.72 -0.52 4.65
N VAL A 46 -3.40 0.34 3.68
CA VAL A 46 -2.45 1.44 3.86
C VAL A 46 -2.88 2.44 4.95
N PRO A 47 -4.13 2.95 4.98
CA PRO A 47 -4.58 3.87 6.03
C PRO A 47 -4.50 3.23 7.42
N ARG A 48 -4.84 1.94 7.55
CA ARG A 48 -4.76 1.20 8.81
C ARG A 48 -3.32 1.02 9.29
N LEU A 49 -2.39 0.69 8.37
CA LEU A 49 -0.97 0.60 8.70
C LEU A 49 -0.43 1.95 9.20
N PHE A 50 -0.78 3.04 8.53
CA PHE A 50 -0.36 4.38 8.94
C PHE A 50 -1.00 4.81 10.27
N GLN A 51 -2.26 4.48 10.52
CA GLN A 51 -2.89 4.69 11.83
C GLN A 51 -2.18 3.92 12.95
N ARG A 52 -1.78 2.67 12.71
CA ARG A 52 -0.98 1.88 13.66
C ARG A 52 0.45 2.40 13.84
N MET A 53 0.93 3.23 12.91
CA MET A 53 2.17 4.01 13.05
C MET A 53 1.90 5.37 13.71
N ASP A 54 0.74 5.61 14.32
CA ASP A 54 0.35 6.89 14.92
C ASP A 54 0.44 8.08 13.94
N VAL A 55 0.30 7.82 12.65
CA VAL A 55 0.32 8.86 11.61
C VAL A 55 -1.08 9.47 11.51
N PRO A 56 -1.23 10.80 11.59
CA PRO A 56 -2.51 11.47 11.34
C PRO A 56 -2.83 11.41 9.84
N VAL A 57 -3.50 10.35 9.40
CA VAL A 57 -3.76 10.05 7.97
C VAL A 57 -4.45 11.21 7.26
N ALA A 58 -5.44 11.86 7.89
CA ALA A 58 -6.14 13.01 7.30
C ALA A 58 -5.20 14.20 7.03
N ASN A 59 -4.22 14.45 7.91
CA ASN A 59 -3.22 15.49 7.69
C ASN A 59 -2.21 15.08 6.61
N LEU A 60 -1.87 13.81 6.52
CA LEU A 60 -1.01 13.27 5.47
C LEU A 60 -1.68 13.38 4.09
N GLU A 61 -2.97 13.05 3.98
CA GLU A 61 -3.78 13.25 2.78
C GLU A 61 -3.71 14.71 2.33
N GLN A 62 -4.02 15.65 3.21
CA GLN A 62 -3.95 17.09 2.91
C GLN A 62 -2.57 17.54 2.44
N ALA A 63 -1.50 17.00 3.01
CA ALA A 63 -0.14 17.32 2.58
C ALA A 63 0.18 16.79 1.17
N ILE A 64 -0.32 15.61 0.81
CA ILE A 64 -0.20 15.06 -0.55
C ILE A 64 -1.08 15.83 -1.54
N GLU A 65 -2.31 16.18 -1.14
CA GLU A 65 -3.18 17.03 -1.95
C GLU A 65 -2.50 18.38 -2.25
N ALA A 66 -1.87 19.00 -1.26
CA ALA A 66 -1.13 20.24 -1.46
C ALA A 66 0.02 20.10 -2.48
N GLU A 67 0.73 18.97 -2.51
CA GLU A 67 1.75 18.72 -3.54
C GLU A 67 1.13 18.53 -4.94
N LEU A 68 -0.03 17.86 -5.03
CA LEU A 68 -0.77 17.74 -6.28
C LEU A 68 -1.28 19.10 -6.78
N GLU A 69 -1.76 19.97 -5.90
CA GLU A 69 -2.26 21.29 -6.30
C GLU A 69 -1.19 22.22 -6.88
N ARG A 70 0.08 21.96 -6.56
CA ARG A 70 1.24 22.71 -7.09
C ARG A 70 1.61 22.30 -8.51
N LEU A 71 1.12 21.15 -8.99
CA LEU A 71 1.41 20.68 -10.33
C LEU A 71 0.67 21.54 -11.38
N PRO A 72 1.26 21.74 -12.57
CA PRO A 72 0.59 22.46 -13.65
C PRO A 72 -0.72 21.77 -14.05
N ARG A 73 -1.80 22.55 -14.03
CA ARG A 73 -3.12 22.12 -14.49
C ARG A 73 -3.30 22.48 -15.96
N VAL A 74 -3.97 21.62 -16.72
CA VAL A 74 -4.24 21.88 -18.13
C VAL A 74 -5.72 22.19 -18.33
N SER A 75 -6.00 23.37 -18.88
CA SER A 75 -7.34 23.79 -19.26
C SER A 75 -7.67 23.32 -20.68
N GLY A 76 -8.85 22.73 -20.89
CA GLY A 76 -9.33 22.21 -22.18
C GLY A 76 -9.40 20.68 -22.22
N GLY A 77 -10.11 20.11 -23.20
CA GLY A 77 -10.41 18.65 -23.34
C GLY A 77 -9.23 17.69 -23.48
N ALA A 78 -8.01 18.13 -23.13
CA ALA A 78 -6.81 17.30 -23.04
C ALA A 78 -6.75 16.47 -21.74
N ALA A 79 -7.58 16.78 -20.73
CA ALA A 79 -7.75 15.96 -19.52
C ALA A 79 -8.94 14.98 -19.64
N GLU A 80 -9.16 14.39 -20.82
CA GLU A 80 -10.16 13.33 -20.97
C GLU A 80 -9.68 12.02 -20.35
N ALA A 81 -10.57 11.36 -19.60
CA ALA A 81 -10.34 10.00 -19.09
C ALA A 81 -10.04 9.06 -20.27
N GLY A 82 -8.83 8.49 -20.30
CA GLY A 82 -8.33 7.65 -21.39
C GLY A 82 -7.15 8.24 -22.19
N LYS A 83 -6.84 9.53 -22.01
CA LYS A 83 -5.63 10.19 -22.58
C LYS A 83 -4.57 10.51 -21.54
N VAL A 84 -4.80 10.15 -20.28
CA VAL A 84 -3.85 10.38 -19.19
C VAL A 84 -2.81 9.27 -19.19
N TYR A 85 -1.54 9.62 -19.32
CA TYR A 85 -0.44 8.65 -19.38
C TYR A 85 0.23 8.48 -18.01
N VAL A 86 0.78 7.29 -17.74
CA VAL A 86 1.57 7.02 -16.55
C VAL A 86 2.96 7.64 -16.70
N THR A 87 3.45 8.37 -15.69
CA THR A 87 4.80 8.93 -15.73
C THR A 87 5.87 7.84 -15.69
N GLN A 88 7.06 8.15 -16.20
CA GLN A 88 8.22 7.26 -16.08
C GLN A 88 8.59 6.98 -14.62
N LYS A 89 8.34 7.94 -13.70
CA LYS A 89 8.56 7.77 -12.26
C LYS A 89 7.61 6.72 -11.68
N LEU A 90 6.32 6.84 -11.98
CA LEU A 90 5.31 5.88 -11.54
C LEU A 90 5.57 4.50 -12.17
N GLN A 91 5.93 4.43 -13.45
CA GLN A 91 6.28 3.17 -14.10
C GLN A 91 7.49 2.48 -13.42
N LYS A 92 8.52 3.23 -13.04
CA LYS A 92 9.66 2.69 -12.28
C LYS A 92 9.25 2.23 -10.87
N LEU A 93 8.37 2.96 -10.19
CA LEU A 93 7.85 2.57 -8.88
C LEU A 93 7.08 1.25 -8.97
N LEU A 94 6.26 1.08 -10.00
CA LEU A 94 5.51 -0.14 -10.26
C LEU A 94 6.40 -1.36 -10.51
N VAL A 95 7.51 -1.18 -11.24
CA VAL A 95 8.52 -2.24 -11.40
C VAL A 95 9.21 -2.57 -10.08
N ARG A 96 9.59 -1.56 -9.28
CA ARG A 96 10.18 -1.78 -7.95
C ARG A 96 9.22 -2.50 -7.01
N ALA A 97 7.93 -2.20 -7.06
CA ALA A 97 6.92 -2.90 -6.26
C ALA A 97 6.83 -4.40 -6.62
N GLU A 98 7.08 -4.76 -7.87
CA GLU A 98 7.21 -6.16 -8.28
C GLU A 98 8.44 -6.84 -7.64
N ASP A 99 9.55 -6.12 -7.52
CA ASP A 99 10.76 -6.61 -6.85
C ASP A 99 10.55 -6.73 -5.33
N GLU A 100 9.81 -5.80 -4.72
CA GLU A 100 9.39 -5.88 -3.32
C GLU A 100 8.53 -7.13 -3.06
N ALA A 101 7.55 -7.41 -3.92
CA ALA A 101 6.74 -8.63 -3.84
C ALA A 101 7.60 -9.89 -3.93
N LYS A 102 8.55 -9.95 -4.88
CA LYS A 102 9.50 -11.07 -4.98
C LYS A 102 10.34 -11.23 -3.72
N ARG A 103 10.82 -10.12 -3.13
CA ARG A 103 11.63 -10.15 -1.90
C ARG A 103 10.85 -10.67 -0.71
N LEU A 104 9.56 -10.32 -0.61
CA LEU A 104 8.64 -10.84 0.41
C LEU A 104 8.06 -12.23 0.05
N LYS A 105 8.50 -12.81 -1.08
CA LYS A 105 8.09 -14.13 -1.61
C LYS A 105 6.59 -14.23 -1.91
N ASP A 106 6.02 -13.11 -2.31
CA ASP A 106 4.62 -12.97 -2.69
C ASP A 106 4.40 -13.23 -4.18
N GLU A 107 3.22 -13.75 -4.51
CA GLU A 107 2.85 -14.12 -5.87
C GLU A 107 2.19 -12.96 -6.62
N TYR A 108 1.55 -12.04 -5.88
CA TYR A 108 0.93 -10.83 -6.39
C TYR A 108 1.52 -9.55 -5.78
N VAL A 109 1.50 -8.47 -6.56
CA VAL A 109 1.83 -7.12 -6.10
C VAL A 109 0.62 -6.52 -5.39
N SER A 110 0.65 -6.59 -4.06
CA SER A 110 -0.27 -5.90 -3.14
C SER A 110 0.12 -4.44 -2.83
N VAL A 111 -0.78 -3.71 -2.17
CA VAL A 111 -0.64 -2.28 -1.84
C VAL A 111 0.55 -1.98 -0.94
N GLU A 112 0.93 -2.89 -0.05
CA GLU A 112 2.12 -2.74 0.80
C GLU A 112 3.42 -2.70 0.00
N HIS A 113 3.50 -3.40 -1.14
CA HIS A 113 4.67 -3.37 -2.01
C HIS A 113 4.80 -2.04 -2.74
N LEU A 114 3.66 -1.42 -3.09
CA LEU A 114 3.64 -0.08 -3.69
C LEU A 114 4.18 0.96 -2.69
N ILE A 115 3.78 0.85 -1.42
CA ILE A 115 4.29 1.74 -0.36
C ILE A 115 5.77 1.49 -0.09
N LEU A 116 6.23 0.24 0.00
CA LEU A 116 7.65 -0.06 0.17
C LEU A 116 8.49 0.51 -0.98
N ALA A 117 8.05 0.33 -2.22
CA ALA A 117 8.73 0.88 -3.39
C ALA A 117 8.76 2.41 -3.41
N LEU A 118 7.73 3.06 -2.85
CA LEU A 118 7.68 4.51 -2.68
C LEU A 118 8.67 4.98 -1.60
N LEU A 119 8.70 4.30 -0.45
CA LEU A 119 9.62 4.61 0.66
C LEU A 119 11.09 4.44 0.24
N ASP A 120 11.40 3.45 -0.61
CA ASP A 120 12.74 3.23 -1.17
C ASP A 120 13.22 4.37 -2.10
N GLN A 121 12.32 5.24 -2.60
CA GLN A 121 12.72 6.43 -3.35
C GLN A 121 13.21 7.57 -2.44
N GLY A 122 12.98 7.48 -1.13
CA GLY A 122 13.44 8.45 -0.16
C GLY A 122 12.92 9.87 -0.39
N THR A 123 13.64 10.86 0.12
CA THR A 123 13.26 12.28 0.09
C THR A 123 13.55 13.00 -1.23
N ASP A 124 14.00 12.27 -2.25
CA ASP A 124 14.20 12.82 -3.59
C ASP A 124 12.87 13.11 -4.30
N THR A 125 11.79 12.45 -3.88
CA THR A 125 10.44 12.63 -4.45
C THR A 125 9.54 13.48 -3.55
N PRO A 126 8.57 14.22 -4.11
CA PRO A 126 7.58 14.95 -3.31
C PRO A 126 6.83 14.03 -2.32
N ALA A 127 6.32 12.90 -2.81
CA ALA A 127 5.67 11.90 -1.97
C ALA A 127 6.56 11.41 -0.82
N GLY A 128 7.82 11.08 -1.09
CA GLY A 128 8.75 10.61 -0.06
C GLY A 128 9.16 11.68 0.95
N ARG A 129 9.28 12.96 0.53
CA ARG A 129 9.47 14.08 1.48
C ARG A 129 8.30 14.24 2.42
N VAL A 130 7.08 14.18 1.90
CA VAL A 130 5.88 14.27 2.73
C VAL A 130 5.85 13.11 3.71
N LEU A 131 6.02 11.87 3.26
CA LEU A 131 6.05 10.71 4.17
C LEU A 131 7.12 10.84 5.27
N ALA A 132 8.32 11.33 4.94
CA ALA A 132 9.36 11.58 5.92
C ALA A 132 8.97 12.65 6.96
N GLN A 133 8.26 13.71 6.58
CA GLN A 133 7.74 14.73 7.51
C GLN A 133 6.75 14.15 8.52
N PHE A 134 6.00 13.12 8.13
CA PHE A 134 5.07 12.38 8.99
C PHE A 134 5.75 11.22 9.74
N GLY A 135 7.08 11.10 9.66
CA GLY A 135 7.84 10.03 10.33
C GLY A 135 7.54 8.65 9.76
N VAL A 136 7.10 8.56 8.50
CA VAL A 136 6.91 7.29 7.79
C VAL A 136 8.21 6.97 7.07
N ASP A 137 8.94 6.01 7.62
CA ASP A 137 10.09 5.39 6.98
C ASP A 137 9.85 3.90 6.73
N ARG A 138 10.75 3.32 5.96
CA ARG A 138 10.70 1.93 5.53
C ARG A 138 10.73 0.93 6.68
N ASP A 139 11.57 1.16 7.68
CA ASP A 139 11.78 0.21 8.77
C ASP A 139 10.57 0.19 9.70
N ARG A 140 10.04 1.37 10.01
CA ARG A 140 8.82 1.54 10.81
C ARG A 140 7.60 0.98 10.08
N PHE A 141 7.50 1.19 8.77
CA PHE A 141 6.44 0.59 7.95
C PHE A 141 6.54 -0.94 7.93
N LEU A 142 7.72 -1.52 7.71
CA LEU A 142 7.93 -2.97 7.73
C LEU A 142 7.61 -3.59 9.10
N ALA A 143 7.98 -2.91 10.19
CA ALA A 143 7.67 -3.39 11.54
C ALA A 143 6.15 -3.52 11.76
N VAL A 144 5.38 -2.48 11.39
CA VAL A 144 3.92 -2.51 11.52
C VAL A 144 3.27 -3.47 10.53
N LEU A 145 3.76 -3.52 9.28
CA LEU A 145 3.30 -4.48 8.28
C LEU A 145 3.47 -5.91 8.77
N THR A 146 4.62 -6.24 9.38
CA THR A 146 4.88 -7.59 9.92
C THR A 146 3.91 -7.96 11.04
N GLN A 147 3.46 -6.99 11.84
CA GLN A 147 2.46 -7.24 12.89
C GLN A 147 1.05 -7.50 12.34
N VAL A 148 0.68 -6.84 11.23
CA VAL A 148 -0.65 -6.98 10.62
C VAL A 148 -0.71 -8.22 9.71
N ARG A 149 0.32 -8.40 8.88
CA ARG A 149 0.41 -9.49 7.90
C ARG A 149 0.94 -10.79 8.52
N GLY A 150 1.71 -10.72 9.59
CA GLY A 150 2.39 -11.87 10.17
C GLY A 150 3.30 -12.57 9.17
N SER A 151 3.21 -13.90 9.09
CA SER A 151 3.93 -14.73 8.11
C SER A 151 3.11 -15.04 6.85
N GLN A 152 1.95 -14.40 6.66
CA GLN A 152 1.10 -14.68 5.51
C GLN A 152 1.75 -14.19 4.23
N ARG A 153 1.52 -14.88 3.12
CA ARG A 153 1.97 -14.48 1.79
C ARG A 153 0.77 -14.07 0.94
N VAL A 154 0.98 -13.13 0.03
CA VAL A 154 -0.03 -12.72 -0.94
C VAL A 154 -0.03 -13.73 -2.10
N THR A 155 -0.83 -14.78 -1.94
CA THR A 155 -0.98 -15.87 -2.92
C THR A 155 -2.31 -15.81 -3.67
N SER A 156 -3.09 -14.74 -3.51
CA SER A 156 -4.35 -14.52 -4.23
C SER A 156 -4.50 -13.06 -4.60
N ALA A 157 -5.44 -12.76 -5.50
CA ALA A 157 -5.75 -11.38 -5.90
C ALA A 157 -6.48 -10.57 -4.81
N MET A 158 -6.97 -11.20 -3.74
CA MET A 158 -7.76 -10.55 -2.67
C MET A 158 -7.22 -10.93 -1.28
N PRO A 159 -5.95 -10.63 -0.94
CA PRO A 159 -5.37 -11.01 0.35
C PRO A 159 -5.96 -10.23 1.54
N GLU A 160 -6.47 -9.01 1.32
CA GLU A 160 -6.84 -8.09 2.41
C GLU A 160 -8.05 -8.61 3.20
N ALA A 161 -8.96 -9.33 2.55
CA ALA A 161 -10.08 -10.00 3.21
C ALA A 161 -9.62 -11.04 4.24
N ALA A 162 -8.49 -11.70 4.01
CA ALA A 162 -7.93 -12.68 4.93
C ALA A 162 -7.28 -12.00 6.16
N TYR A 163 -6.61 -10.86 5.97
CA TYR A 163 -6.06 -10.07 7.09
C TYR A 163 -7.18 -9.61 8.04
N GLU A 164 -8.26 -9.09 7.48
CA GLU A 164 -9.41 -8.62 8.27
C GLU A 164 -10.15 -9.71 9.01
N ALA A 165 -10.33 -10.88 8.39
CA ALA A 165 -11.04 -11.98 9.01
C ALA A 165 -10.33 -12.48 10.27
N LEU A 166 -9.00 -12.55 10.24
CA LEU A 166 -8.20 -12.98 11.39
C LEU A 166 -8.24 -11.94 12.52
N GLU A 167 -8.16 -10.64 12.20
CA GLU A 167 -8.21 -9.56 13.18
C GLU A 167 -9.61 -9.41 13.82
N LYS A 168 -10.68 -9.52 13.03
CA LYS A 168 -12.06 -9.30 13.49
C LYS A 168 -12.70 -10.54 14.10
N TYR A 169 -12.37 -11.75 13.61
CA TYR A 169 -13.11 -12.98 13.94
C TYR A 169 -12.22 -14.18 14.26
N GLY A 170 -10.89 -14.03 14.19
CA GLY A 170 -9.93 -15.11 14.39
C GLY A 170 -9.16 -15.00 15.71
N VAL A 171 -8.56 -16.12 16.09
CA VAL A 171 -7.57 -16.19 17.16
C VAL A 171 -6.30 -16.78 16.57
N ASP A 172 -5.21 -16.01 16.54
CA ASP A 172 -3.92 -16.49 16.05
C ASP A 172 -3.23 -17.36 17.11
N LEU A 173 -3.42 -18.68 16.98
CA LEU A 173 -2.82 -19.68 17.86
C LEU A 173 -1.29 -19.74 17.72
N VAL A 174 -0.71 -19.41 16.56
CA VAL A 174 0.75 -19.39 16.38
C VAL A 174 1.36 -18.24 17.17
N ALA A 175 0.73 -17.07 17.15
CA ALA A 175 1.13 -15.94 17.98
C ALA A 175 0.98 -16.24 19.48
N GLN A 176 -0.09 -16.94 19.88
CA GLN A 176 -0.26 -17.37 21.27
C GLN A 176 0.79 -18.39 21.72
N ALA A 177 1.17 -19.33 20.85
CA ALA A 177 2.20 -20.32 21.14
C ALA A 177 3.56 -19.63 21.33
N ARG A 178 3.91 -18.69 20.45
CA ARG A 178 5.15 -17.90 20.56
C ARG A 178 5.22 -17.04 21.82
N SER A 179 4.07 -16.55 22.29
CA SER A 179 4.00 -15.74 23.52
C SER A 179 3.83 -16.58 24.79
N GLY A 180 3.87 -17.92 24.70
CA GLY A 180 3.72 -18.82 25.84
C GLY A 180 2.32 -18.81 26.47
N LYS A 181 1.32 -18.33 25.73
CA LYS A 181 -0.07 -18.24 26.18
C LYS A 181 -0.90 -19.50 25.88
N LEU A 182 -0.33 -20.46 25.15
CA LEU A 182 -0.93 -21.76 24.91
C LEU A 182 -0.39 -22.77 25.90
N ASP A 183 -1.30 -23.51 26.54
CA ASP A 183 -0.94 -24.62 27.41
C ASP A 183 -0.37 -25.77 26.57
N PRO A 184 0.65 -26.48 27.08
CA PRO A 184 1.22 -27.63 26.39
C PRO A 184 0.19 -28.77 26.33
N VAL A 185 -0.01 -29.31 25.13
CA VAL A 185 -0.83 -30.51 24.93
C VAL A 185 0.02 -31.73 25.29
N ILE A 186 -0.47 -32.59 26.19
CA ILE A 186 0.25 -33.77 26.68
C ILE A 186 -0.48 -35.04 26.24
N GLY A 187 0.27 -36.02 25.73
CA GLY A 187 -0.23 -37.37 25.44
C GLY A 187 -1.04 -37.49 24.14
N ARG A 188 -0.81 -36.56 23.20
CA ARG A 188 -1.40 -36.57 21.84
C ARG A 188 -0.34 -36.58 20.74
N ASP A 189 0.86 -37.06 21.04
CA ASP A 189 2.01 -37.05 20.13
C ASP A 189 1.78 -37.89 18.86
N ASP A 190 0.85 -38.85 18.90
CA ASP A 190 0.50 -39.69 17.74
C ASP A 190 -0.51 -38.99 16.78
N GLU A 191 -1.17 -37.91 17.22
CA GLU A 191 -2.30 -37.26 16.53
C GLU A 191 -1.96 -35.86 15.98
N ILE A 192 -1.01 -35.15 16.59
CA ILE A 192 -0.56 -33.78 16.27
C ILE A 192 0.91 -33.80 15.91
#